data_AF-A0A3D6A5R1-F1
#
_entry.id   AF-A0A3D6A5R1-F1
#
_cell.length_a   1.000
_cell.length_b   1.000
_cell.length_c   1.000
_cell.angle_alpha   90.00
_cell.angle_beta   90.00
_cell.angle_gamma   90.00
#
_symmetry.space_group_name_H-M   'P 1'
#
loop_
_entity.id
_entity.type
_entity.pdbx_description
1 polymer ?
#
loop_
_entity_poly.entity_id
_entity_poly.type
_entity_poly.pdbx_seq_one_letter_code
_entity_poly.pdbx_strand_id
1 'polypeptide(L)'
;LLVIDDQNIRHELNATIEVIDQPDPPTAEDDIFYYSRSMGEDFNITVDELHRNDSTKPDVGEDIIHLNPGVIPNYTQGLLTFDSASQSYTFKPALDFLGPFEFSYSIYDGDAIVSAKVSIIVESAPSLDPWRYLHEFGYFMRMEDSYPWIMHSQIGWVYVSEPEGELTATWMWNEELGWFWTGKDYFPHFFAEETQMWYNWEGGIYQANGVSIFDYSQDRYLTLEEFQQKRIQVVLLSFTGNIQGMIEFVSQSDYFSLEQKQQIVSEFFTSGQSSTLENLIR
;
A
#
# COMPACT_ATOMS: atom_id res chain seq x y z
N LEU A 1 20.16 8.37 44.14
CA LEU A 1 20.46 8.12 45.57
C LEU A 1 21.97 7.97 45.71
N LEU A 2 22.67 8.92 46.34
CA LEU A 2 24.08 8.75 46.64
C LEU A 2 24.16 8.22 48.08
N VAL A 3 24.72 7.03 48.28
CA VAL A 3 24.89 6.43 49.61
C VAL A 3 26.37 6.50 49.97
N ILE A 4 26.68 7.14 51.10
CA ILE A 4 27.99 7.07 51.73
C ILE A 4 27.81 6.18 52.97
N ASP A 5 28.54 5.07 53.03
CA ASP A 5 28.43 4.04 54.05
C ASP A 5 29.83 3.72 54.61
N ASP A 6 30.02 3.91 55.92
CA ASP A 6 31.23 3.53 56.65
C ASP A 6 31.05 2.26 57.51
N GLN A 7 29.99 1.50 57.23
CA GLN A 7 29.52 0.30 57.94
C GLN A 7 29.06 0.51 59.39
N ASN A 8 28.93 1.75 59.87
CA ASN A 8 28.37 2.03 61.19
C ASN A 8 27.32 3.16 61.20
N ILE A 9 27.33 4.07 60.22
CA ILE A 9 26.31 5.12 60.07
C ILE A 9 25.90 5.25 58.61
N ARG A 10 24.60 5.08 58.32
CA ARG A 10 24.01 5.31 56.99
C ARG A 10 23.37 6.69 56.96
N HIS A 11 23.91 7.59 56.13
CA HIS A 11 23.29 8.87 55.85
C HIS A 11 22.66 8.86 54.45
N GLU A 12 21.35 9.05 54.40
CA GLU A 12 20.64 9.26 53.14
C GLU A 12 20.69 10.76 52.80
N LEU A 13 21.27 11.08 51.63
CA LEU A 13 21.26 12.42 51.07
C LEU A 13 20.16 12.49 50.01
N ASN A 14 19.17 13.35 50.27
CA ASN A 14 18.16 13.69 49.29
C ASN A 14 18.72 14.80 48.38
N ALA A 15 18.81 14.53 47.08
CA ALA A 15 19.07 15.54 46.07
C ALA A 15 17.75 15.86 45.36
N THR A 16 17.37 17.13 45.33
CA THR A 16 16.25 17.61 44.52
C THR A 16 16.77 17.98 43.14
N ILE A 17 16.19 17.39 42.11
CA ILE A 17 16.36 17.84 40.73
C ILE A 17 15.15 18.73 40.44
N GLU A 18 15.41 20.00 40.18
CA GLU A 18 14.40 20.90 39.65
C GLU A 18 14.49 20.85 38.13
N VAL A 19 13.40 20.47 37.47
CA VAL A 19 13.24 20.61 36.03
C VAL A 19 12.55 21.95 35.81
N ILE A 20 13.12 22.76 34.92
CA ILE A 20 12.51 24.02 34.51
C ILE A 20 11.73 23.73 33.24
N ASP A 21 10.43 23.97 33.28
CA ASP A 21 9.57 23.83 32.10
C ASP A 21 9.99 24.87 31.05
N GLN A 22 10.14 24.42 29.82
CA GLN A 22 10.30 25.25 28.64
C GLN A 22 9.12 24.98 27.71
N PRO A 23 8.53 26.02 27.08
CA PRO A 23 7.53 25.80 26.03
C PRO A 23 8.12 24.93 24.92
N ASP A 24 7.42 23.85 24.60
CA ASP A 24 7.69 22.96 23.48
C ASP A 24 6.69 23.26 22.34
N PRO A 25 7.11 23.16 21.07
CA PRO A 25 6.17 23.30 19.95
C PRO A 25 5.05 22.25 19.99
N PRO A 26 3.87 22.53 19.41
CA PRO A 26 2.84 21.54 19.32
C PRO A 26 3.21 20.49 18.27
N THR A 27 2.57 19.32 18.33
CA THR A 27 2.68 18.27 17.32
C THR A 27 1.42 18.28 16.46
N ALA A 28 1.58 18.49 15.16
CA ALA A 28 0.54 18.26 14.16
C ALA A 28 0.86 17.01 13.34
N GLU A 29 -0.08 16.09 13.27
CA GLU A 29 0.08 14.80 12.58
C GLU A 29 -0.76 14.77 11.30
N ASP A 30 -0.24 14.11 10.26
CA ASP A 30 -0.94 14.00 8.97
C ASP A 30 -2.25 13.22 9.10
N ASP A 31 -3.26 13.62 8.32
CA ASP A 31 -4.60 13.05 8.32
C ASP A 31 -4.93 12.36 7.00
N ILE A 32 -5.71 11.28 7.08
CA ILE A 32 -6.27 10.60 5.91
C ILE A 32 -7.75 10.32 6.09
N PHE A 33 -8.54 10.68 5.07
CA PHE A 33 -9.97 10.45 5.00
C PHE A 33 -10.33 9.69 3.73
N TYR A 34 -11.26 8.75 3.83
CA TYR A 34 -11.74 7.97 2.69
C TYR A 34 -13.16 8.41 2.33
N TYR A 35 -13.39 8.66 1.04
CA TYR A 35 -14.65 9.14 0.53
C TYR A 35 -15.07 8.37 -0.73
N SER A 36 -16.18 7.65 -0.63
CA SER A 36 -16.79 6.95 -1.76
C SER A 36 -18.04 7.69 -2.23
N ARG A 37 -18.00 8.20 -3.47
CA ARG A 37 -19.03 9.04 -4.05
C ARG A 37 -20.08 8.20 -4.78
N SER A 38 -21.07 7.72 -4.05
CA SER A 38 -22.20 7.02 -4.68
C SER A 38 -23.22 7.98 -5.32
N MET A 39 -23.41 9.22 -4.80
CA MET A 39 -24.52 10.10 -5.21
C MET A 39 -24.22 11.61 -5.31
N GLY A 40 -22.96 12.03 -5.43
CA GLY A 40 -22.66 13.45 -5.69
C GLY A 40 -22.60 14.36 -4.46
N GLU A 41 -22.69 13.81 -3.25
CA GLU A 41 -22.71 14.54 -1.97
C GLU A 41 -21.39 15.25 -1.68
N ASP A 42 -21.42 16.34 -0.93
CA ASP A 42 -20.20 17.01 -0.47
C ASP A 42 -19.64 16.26 0.75
N PHE A 43 -18.31 16.16 0.86
CA PHE A 43 -17.63 15.53 1.99
C PHE A 43 -17.31 16.59 3.05
N ASN A 44 -17.60 16.31 4.33
CA ASN A 44 -17.37 17.27 5.41
C ASN A 44 -16.34 16.71 6.39
N ILE A 45 -15.43 17.57 6.83
CA ILE A 45 -14.39 17.28 7.82
C ILE A 45 -14.46 18.39 8.87
N THR A 46 -14.63 18.07 10.16
CA THR A 46 -14.57 19.10 11.21
C THR A 46 -13.14 19.33 11.69
N VAL A 47 -12.86 20.51 12.22
CA VAL A 47 -11.56 20.82 12.87
C VAL A 47 -11.27 19.83 14.00
N ASP A 48 -12.28 19.44 14.77
CA ASP A 48 -12.14 18.43 15.83
C ASP A 48 -11.71 17.06 15.28
N GLU A 49 -12.04 16.72 14.03
CA GLU A 49 -11.60 15.45 13.42
C GLU A 49 -10.12 15.49 13.04
N LEU A 50 -9.65 16.63 12.51
CA LEU A 50 -8.24 16.86 12.20
C LEU A 50 -7.39 16.84 13.46
N HIS A 51 -7.89 17.41 14.57
CA HIS A 51 -7.12 17.53 15.80
C HIS A 51 -7.09 16.24 16.65
N ARG A 52 -7.66 15.11 16.19
CA ARG A 52 -7.73 13.88 17.01
C ARG A 52 -6.36 13.29 17.33
N ASN A 53 -5.40 13.46 16.43
CA ASN A 53 -4.02 12.97 16.53
C ASN A 53 -3.01 14.10 16.88
N ASP A 54 -3.46 15.35 16.99
CA ASP A 54 -2.61 16.49 17.35
C ASP A 54 -2.43 16.63 18.87
N SER A 55 -1.36 17.31 19.30
CA SER A 55 -1.09 17.52 20.72
C SER A 55 -0.29 18.77 21.05
N THR A 56 -0.59 19.39 22.20
CA THR A 56 0.25 20.39 22.89
C THR A 56 1.14 19.76 23.96
N LYS A 57 1.17 18.43 24.08
CA LYS A 57 2.05 17.78 25.05
C LYS A 57 3.52 17.96 24.64
N PRO A 58 4.44 18.07 25.62
CA PRO A 58 4.23 17.84 27.05
C PRO A 58 3.68 19.03 27.87
N ASP A 59 3.49 20.20 27.26
CA ASP A 59 3.03 21.40 27.96
C ASP A 59 1.62 21.24 28.57
N VAL A 60 1.41 21.93 29.69
CA VAL A 60 0.19 21.81 30.50
C VAL A 60 -0.59 23.11 30.46
N GLY A 61 -1.85 23.01 30.03
CA GLY A 61 -2.78 24.15 30.01
C GLY A 61 -2.74 24.99 28.73
N GLU A 62 -2.11 24.49 27.69
CA GLU A 62 -2.13 25.07 26.35
C GLU A 62 -3.25 24.47 25.50
N ASP A 63 -3.80 25.31 24.61
CA ASP A 63 -4.89 24.95 23.70
C ASP A 63 -4.38 24.98 22.25
N ILE A 64 -4.88 24.05 21.43
CA ILE A 64 -4.63 24.06 19.99
C ILE A 64 -5.49 25.12 19.31
N ILE A 65 -4.86 26.06 18.60
CA ILE A 65 -5.53 27.06 17.76
C ILE A 65 -5.40 26.63 16.31
N HIS A 66 -6.53 26.32 15.66
CA HIS A 66 -6.58 25.99 14.25
C HIS A 66 -6.37 27.22 13.36
N LEU A 67 -5.39 27.15 12.47
CA LEU A 67 -5.12 28.16 11.45
C LEU A 67 -5.61 27.65 10.09
N ASN A 68 -6.78 28.16 9.68
CA ASN A 68 -7.40 27.80 8.41
C ASN A 68 -6.60 28.37 7.20
N PRO A 69 -6.24 27.55 6.19
CA PRO A 69 -5.59 28.01 4.95
C PRO A 69 -6.53 28.83 4.03
N GLY A 70 -7.83 28.88 4.33
CA GLY A 70 -8.83 29.59 3.54
C GLY A 70 -9.49 28.71 2.48
N VAL A 71 -9.86 29.31 1.34
CA VAL A 71 -10.43 28.57 0.21
C VAL A 71 -9.29 28.03 -0.65
N ILE A 72 -9.31 26.73 -0.93
CA ILE A 72 -8.32 26.06 -1.79
C ILE A 72 -9.04 25.60 -3.07
N PRO A 73 -9.06 26.42 -4.13
CA PRO A 73 -9.65 26.04 -5.40
C PRO A 73 -8.72 25.11 -6.18
N ASN A 74 -9.23 23.94 -6.59
CA ASN A 74 -8.56 23.09 -7.57
C ASN A 74 -9.53 22.76 -8.70
N TYR A 75 -9.44 23.50 -9.81
CA TYR A 75 -10.41 23.39 -10.92
C TYR A 75 -10.49 22.00 -11.55
N THR A 76 -9.50 21.13 -11.33
CA THR A 76 -9.47 19.76 -11.87
C THR A 76 -9.89 18.69 -10.86
N GLN A 77 -9.72 18.92 -9.56
CA GLN A 77 -9.99 17.90 -8.53
C GLN A 77 -11.25 18.20 -7.72
N GLY A 78 -11.57 19.47 -7.49
CA GLY A 78 -12.69 19.88 -6.66
C GLY A 78 -12.47 21.20 -5.94
N LEU A 79 -13.45 21.57 -5.13
CA LEU A 79 -13.41 22.79 -4.33
C LEU A 79 -13.46 22.43 -2.85
N LEU A 80 -12.47 22.91 -2.08
CA LEU A 80 -12.50 22.87 -0.63
C LEU A 80 -12.88 24.26 -0.09
N THR A 81 -13.92 24.32 0.73
CA THR A 81 -14.35 25.55 1.42
C THR A 81 -14.35 25.33 2.92
N PHE A 82 -13.85 26.31 3.68
CA PHE A 82 -13.94 26.30 5.13
C PHE A 82 -15.05 27.25 5.62
N ASP A 83 -15.89 26.77 6.53
CA ASP A 83 -16.85 27.58 7.26
C ASP A 83 -16.35 27.82 8.69
N SER A 84 -16.00 29.07 8.99
CA SER A 84 -15.52 29.49 10.32
C SER A 84 -16.59 29.43 11.42
N ALA A 85 -17.89 29.46 11.06
CA ALA A 85 -18.97 29.41 12.04
C ALA A 85 -19.19 27.99 12.54
N SER A 86 -19.10 27.00 11.66
CA SER A 86 -19.22 25.57 12.01
C SER A 86 -17.87 24.88 12.27
N GLN A 87 -16.74 25.55 12.04
CA GLN A 87 -15.39 24.98 12.15
C GLN A 87 -15.26 23.69 11.32
N SER A 88 -15.67 23.75 10.05
CA SER A 88 -15.68 22.60 9.16
C SER A 88 -15.24 22.92 7.74
N TYR A 89 -14.51 21.99 7.15
CA TYR A 89 -14.20 21.96 5.73
C TYR A 89 -15.29 21.18 4.98
N THR A 90 -15.75 21.72 3.86
CA THR A 90 -16.62 21.06 2.90
C THR A 90 -15.85 20.88 1.61
N PHE A 91 -15.58 19.64 1.25
CA PHE A 91 -14.95 19.24 -0.01
C PHE A 91 -15.99 18.80 -1.02
N LYS A 92 -16.00 19.48 -2.16
CA LYS A 92 -16.82 19.14 -3.32
C LYS A 92 -15.94 18.65 -4.46
N PRO A 93 -15.75 17.32 -4.62
CA PRO A 93 -14.93 16.79 -5.71
C PRO A 93 -15.57 17.04 -7.07
N ALA A 94 -14.73 17.22 -8.10
CA ALA A 94 -15.17 17.22 -9.49
C ALA A 94 -15.84 15.88 -9.85
N LEU A 95 -16.75 15.86 -10.82
CA LEU A 95 -17.53 14.65 -11.18
C LEU A 95 -16.66 13.52 -11.74
N ASP A 96 -15.51 13.90 -12.31
CA ASP A 96 -14.52 13.08 -12.98
C ASP A 96 -13.20 12.99 -12.18
N PHE A 97 -13.22 13.32 -10.89
CA PHE A 97 -12.04 13.21 -10.03
C PHE A 97 -12.04 11.92 -9.22
N LEU A 98 -10.89 11.22 -9.24
CA LEU A 98 -10.63 9.97 -8.54
C LEU A 98 -9.18 9.98 -8.05
N GLY A 99 -8.94 9.61 -6.80
CA GLY A 99 -7.61 9.64 -6.19
C GLY A 99 -7.46 10.64 -5.04
N PRO A 100 -6.21 10.94 -4.65
CA PRO A 100 -5.92 11.78 -3.50
C PRO A 100 -6.08 13.28 -3.82
N PHE A 101 -6.85 13.98 -2.99
CA PHE A 101 -6.87 15.43 -2.89
C PHE A 101 -6.13 15.84 -1.62
N GLU A 102 -5.07 16.64 -1.75
CA GLU A 102 -4.22 17.03 -0.63
C GLU A 102 -4.36 18.52 -0.32
N PHE A 103 -4.41 18.84 0.98
CA PHE A 103 -4.24 20.20 1.48
C PHE A 103 -3.48 20.17 2.81
N SER A 104 -3.12 21.34 3.33
CA SER A 104 -2.47 21.44 4.65
C SER A 104 -3.22 22.41 5.55
N TYR A 105 -3.27 22.12 6.84
CA TYR A 105 -3.65 23.08 7.87
C TYR A 105 -2.44 23.39 8.77
N SER A 106 -2.59 24.36 9.65
CA SER A 106 -1.60 24.63 10.68
C SER A 106 -2.25 24.80 12.03
N ILE A 107 -1.50 24.50 13.08
CA ILE A 107 -1.90 24.73 14.46
C ILE A 107 -0.88 25.62 15.16
N TYR A 108 -1.37 26.33 16.16
CA TYR A 108 -0.60 27.22 17.02
C TYR A 108 -1.03 27.01 18.46
N ASP A 109 -0.09 26.92 19.39
CA ASP A 109 -0.36 26.73 20.83
C ASP A 109 -0.15 27.99 21.68
N GLY A 110 0.47 29.03 21.11
CA GLY A 110 0.92 30.20 21.85
C GLY A 110 2.40 30.49 21.65
N ASP A 111 3.20 29.50 21.26
CA ASP A 111 4.64 29.63 21.01
C ASP A 111 5.00 29.38 19.54
N ALA A 112 4.59 28.24 18.98
CA ALA A 112 5.05 27.77 17.68
C ALA A 112 3.93 27.38 16.73
N ILE A 113 4.17 27.57 15.43
CA ILE A 113 3.26 27.13 14.37
C ILE A 113 3.85 25.90 13.69
N VAL A 114 3.05 24.84 13.62
CA VAL A 114 3.37 23.60 12.89
C VAL A 114 2.25 23.27 11.90
N SER A 115 2.56 22.50 10.87
CA SER A 115 1.63 22.15 9.79
C SER A 115 1.53 20.65 9.62
N ALA A 116 0.33 20.18 9.27
CA ALA A 116 0.05 18.80 8.88
C ALA A 116 -0.63 18.76 7.51
N LYS A 117 -0.45 17.65 6.80
CA LYS A 117 -1.09 17.37 5.51
C LYS A 117 -2.35 16.55 5.73
N VAL A 118 -3.40 16.89 4.99
CA VAL A 118 -4.66 16.15 4.94
C VAL A 118 -4.82 15.56 3.55
N SER A 119 -5.03 14.25 3.48
CA SER A 119 -5.28 13.49 2.26
C SER A 119 -6.73 13.02 2.24
N ILE A 120 -7.54 13.54 1.32
CA ILE A 120 -8.89 13.04 1.05
C ILE A 120 -8.81 12.07 -0.13
N ILE A 121 -9.04 10.79 0.13
CA ILE A 121 -9.00 9.72 -0.85
C ILE A 121 -10.38 9.55 -1.48
N VAL A 122 -10.54 9.98 -2.73
CA VAL A 122 -11.78 9.79 -3.49
C VAL A 122 -11.73 8.42 -4.16
N GLU A 123 -12.51 7.46 -3.65
CA GLU A 123 -12.43 6.04 -4.03
C GLU A 123 -13.32 5.67 -5.21
N SER A 124 -14.35 6.48 -5.50
CA SER A 124 -15.26 6.30 -6.63
C SER A 124 -15.77 7.65 -7.14
N ALA A 125 -16.15 7.69 -8.42
CA ALA A 125 -16.72 8.88 -9.06
C ALA A 125 -17.80 8.49 -10.08
N PRO A 126 -19.01 9.10 -10.05
CA PRO A 126 -20.12 8.70 -10.91
C PRO A 126 -19.82 8.77 -12.42
N SER A 127 -19.03 9.75 -12.86
CA SER A 127 -18.67 9.89 -14.28
C SER A 127 -17.53 8.98 -14.73
N LEU A 128 -16.91 8.25 -13.80
CA LEU A 128 -15.80 7.33 -14.07
C LEU A 128 -16.14 5.87 -13.78
N ASP A 129 -17.38 5.53 -13.44
CA ASP A 129 -17.78 4.13 -13.27
C ASP A 129 -17.46 3.32 -14.56
N PRO A 130 -16.73 2.18 -14.49
CA PRO A 130 -16.43 1.31 -13.34
C PRO A 130 -15.07 1.53 -12.64
N TRP A 131 -14.38 2.64 -12.88
CA TRP A 131 -13.09 2.93 -12.23
C TRP A 131 -13.24 3.21 -10.74
N ARG A 132 -12.26 2.74 -9.99
CA ARG A 132 -12.08 2.91 -8.54
C ARG A 132 -10.63 3.25 -8.24
N TYR A 133 -10.42 3.86 -7.09
CA TYR A 133 -9.09 4.09 -6.52
C TYR A 133 -9.12 3.64 -5.07
N LEU A 134 -8.10 2.91 -4.66
CA LEU A 134 -7.86 2.63 -3.25
C LEU A 134 -6.47 3.17 -2.91
N HIS A 135 -6.33 3.76 -1.74
CA HIS A 135 -5.03 4.21 -1.25
C HIS A 135 -4.05 3.02 -1.23
N GLU A 136 -2.80 3.29 -1.61
CA GLU A 136 -1.72 2.32 -1.86
C GLU A 136 -1.99 1.34 -3.01
N PHE A 137 -3.10 0.61 -3.03
CA PHE A 137 -3.44 -0.35 -4.11
C PHE A 137 -3.52 0.33 -5.48
N GLY A 138 -4.07 1.54 -5.55
CA GLY A 138 -4.08 2.36 -6.76
C GLY A 138 -5.37 2.22 -7.57
N TYR A 139 -5.26 2.51 -8.88
CA TYR A 139 -6.41 2.57 -9.78
C TYR A 139 -6.74 1.19 -10.35
N PHE A 140 -8.03 0.85 -10.40
CA PHE A 140 -8.52 -0.34 -11.08
C PHE A 140 -9.96 -0.17 -11.59
N MET A 141 -10.34 -0.98 -12.58
CA MET A 141 -11.73 -1.10 -13.02
C MET A 141 -12.38 -2.33 -12.39
N ARG A 142 -13.57 -2.15 -11.82
CA ARG A 142 -14.42 -3.23 -11.29
C ARG A 142 -15.77 -3.23 -12.00
N MET A 143 -15.91 -4.10 -13.00
CA MET A 143 -17.16 -4.27 -13.76
C MET A 143 -18.06 -5.32 -13.11
N GLU A 144 -19.34 -5.01 -12.93
CA GLU A 144 -20.31 -5.94 -12.31
C GLU A 144 -20.40 -7.28 -13.05
N ASP A 145 -20.46 -7.25 -14.38
CA ASP A 145 -20.57 -8.45 -15.23
C ASP A 145 -19.26 -9.26 -15.34
N SER A 146 -18.12 -8.73 -14.88
CA SER A 146 -16.80 -9.40 -14.97
C SER A 146 -16.22 -9.76 -13.60
N TYR A 147 -16.75 -9.22 -12.51
CA TYR A 147 -16.32 -9.55 -11.15
C TYR A 147 -16.48 -11.07 -10.92
N PRO A 148 -15.48 -11.77 -10.36
CA PRO A 148 -14.35 -11.27 -9.57
C PRO A 148 -13.07 -10.84 -10.33
N TRP A 149 -13.10 -10.74 -11.66
CA TRP A 149 -11.97 -10.14 -12.39
C TRP A 149 -12.03 -8.62 -12.34
N ILE A 150 -10.91 -8.02 -11.95
CA ILE A 150 -10.67 -6.57 -12.00
C ILE A 150 -9.50 -6.29 -12.95
N MET A 151 -9.52 -5.11 -13.57
CA MET A 151 -8.37 -4.61 -14.34
C MET A 151 -7.60 -3.61 -13.50
N HIS A 152 -6.49 -4.03 -12.92
CA HIS A 152 -5.59 -3.19 -12.14
C HIS A 152 -4.66 -2.38 -13.05
N SER A 153 -4.54 -1.08 -12.82
CA SER A 153 -3.75 -0.18 -13.68
C SER A 153 -2.25 -0.52 -13.72
N GLN A 154 -1.72 -1.11 -12.65
CA GLN A 154 -0.30 -1.49 -12.57
C GLN A 154 -0.05 -2.96 -12.89
N ILE A 155 -0.98 -3.87 -12.56
CA ILE A 155 -0.78 -5.33 -12.61
C ILE A 155 -1.46 -5.95 -13.84
N GLY A 156 -2.48 -5.29 -14.41
CA GLY A 156 -3.33 -5.85 -15.46
C GLY A 156 -4.52 -6.61 -14.90
N TRP A 157 -4.97 -7.65 -15.61
CA TRP A 157 -6.10 -8.47 -15.15
C TRP A 157 -5.73 -9.27 -13.90
N VAL A 158 -6.55 -9.12 -12.86
CA VAL A 158 -6.39 -9.80 -11.58
C VAL A 158 -7.73 -10.42 -11.18
N TYR A 159 -7.71 -11.69 -10.81
CA TYR A 159 -8.85 -12.38 -10.22
C TYR A 159 -8.81 -12.20 -8.71
N VAL A 160 -9.91 -11.77 -8.11
CA VAL A 160 -10.04 -11.61 -6.66
C VAL A 160 -10.74 -12.84 -6.07
N SER A 161 -10.10 -13.60 -5.20
CA SER A 161 -10.69 -14.88 -4.75
C SER A 161 -11.88 -14.73 -3.80
N GLU A 162 -11.87 -13.67 -2.97
CA GLU A 162 -12.93 -13.39 -2.00
C GLU A 162 -13.70 -12.13 -2.38
N PRO A 163 -15.04 -12.10 -2.24
CA PRO A 163 -15.84 -10.91 -2.51
C PRO A 163 -15.34 -9.71 -1.71
N GLU A 164 -15.08 -8.61 -2.41
CA GLU A 164 -14.55 -7.35 -1.87
C GLU A 164 -13.18 -7.48 -1.19
N GLY A 165 -12.46 -8.58 -1.40
CA GLY A 165 -11.13 -8.79 -0.81
C GLY A 165 -10.09 -7.78 -1.27
N GLU A 166 -10.31 -7.08 -2.39
CA GLU A 166 -9.47 -5.95 -2.81
C GLU A 166 -9.52 -4.76 -1.85
N LEU A 167 -10.60 -4.61 -1.08
CA LEU A 167 -10.79 -3.52 -0.12
C LEU A 167 -10.01 -3.71 1.19
N THR A 168 -9.49 -4.92 1.43
CA THR A 168 -8.71 -5.28 2.61
C THR A 168 -7.45 -6.02 2.15
N ALA A 169 -7.49 -7.35 2.12
CA ALA A 169 -6.52 -8.23 1.51
C ALA A 169 -7.11 -9.62 1.27
N THR A 170 -6.73 -10.25 0.17
CA THR A 170 -7.14 -11.62 -0.15
C THR A 170 -6.15 -12.28 -1.10
N TRP A 171 -6.34 -13.57 -1.37
CA TRP A 171 -5.65 -14.23 -2.46
C TRP A 171 -6.17 -13.71 -3.80
N MET A 172 -5.24 -13.31 -4.65
CA MET A 172 -5.49 -12.84 -5.99
C MET A 172 -4.70 -13.69 -6.98
N TRP A 173 -5.20 -13.81 -8.20
CA TRP A 173 -4.50 -14.51 -9.28
C TRP A 173 -4.25 -13.60 -10.47
N ASN A 174 -3.04 -13.70 -11.02
CA ASN A 174 -2.65 -13.07 -12.28
C ASN A 174 -1.81 -14.07 -13.07
N GLU A 175 -1.89 -14.01 -14.40
CA GLU A 175 -1.21 -14.96 -15.29
C GLU A 175 0.32 -14.98 -15.07
N GLU A 176 0.92 -13.81 -14.87
CA GLU A 176 2.36 -13.63 -14.72
C GLU A 176 2.83 -13.83 -13.27
N LEU A 177 1.96 -13.55 -12.28
CA LEU A 177 2.29 -13.66 -10.85
C LEU A 177 1.82 -14.95 -10.18
N GLY A 178 0.91 -15.70 -10.78
CA GLY A 178 0.23 -16.83 -10.13
C GLY A 178 -0.69 -16.36 -9.01
N TRP A 179 -0.82 -17.19 -7.98
CA TRP A 179 -1.51 -16.82 -6.75
C TRP A 179 -0.62 -15.95 -5.86
N PHE A 180 -1.09 -14.76 -5.54
CA PHE A 180 -0.43 -13.83 -4.63
C PHE A 180 -1.44 -13.22 -3.67
N TRP A 181 -1.04 -13.00 -2.43
CA TRP A 181 -1.88 -12.39 -1.41
C TRP A 181 -1.52 -10.91 -1.27
N THR A 182 -2.50 -10.04 -1.45
CA THR A 182 -2.37 -8.58 -1.32
C THR A 182 -3.76 -7.92 -1.24
N GLY A 183 -3.81 -6.60 -1.18
CA GLY A 183 -5.03 -5.76 -1.24
C GLY A 183 -4.71 -4.34 -0.81
N LYS A 184 -5.76 -3.52 -0.57
CA LYS A 184 -5.65 -2.14 -0.08
C LYS A 184 -4.62 -1.97 1.04
N ASP A 185 -4.63 -2.87 2.03
CA ASP A 185 -3.82 -2.69 3.24
C ASP A 185 -2.37 -3.19 3.09
N TYR A 186 -2.01 -3.79 1.95
CA TYR A 186 -0.71 -4.47 1.78
C TYR A 186 0.03 -4.12 0.50
N PHE A 187 -0.65 -3.85 -0.60
CA PHE A 187 0.02 -3.40 -1.82
C PHE A 187 0.79 -2.10 -1.52
N PRO A 188 2.00 -1.86 -2.08
CA PRO A 188 2.71 -2.63 -3.10
C PRO A 188 3.34 -3.96 -2.67
N HIS A 189 3.24 -4.34 -1.40
CA HIS A 189 3.71 -5.65 -0.96
C HIS A 189 2.73 -6.77 -1.33
N PHE A 190 3.28 -7.92 -1.71
CA PHE A 190 2.51 -9.12 -1.96
C PHE A 190 3.26 -10.36 -1.50
N PHE A 191 2.51 -11.37 -1.06
CA PHE A 191 3.05 -12.68 -0.71
C PHE A 191 2.76 -13.67 -1.84
N ALA A 192 3.79 -14.29 -2.42
CA ALA A 192 3.61 -15.19 -3.56
C ALA A 192 3.51 -16.66 -3.11
N GLU A 193 2.45 -17.37 -3.54
CA GLU A 193 2.15 -18.72 -3.09
C GLU A 193 3.24 -19.72 -3.46
N GLU A 194 3.75 -19.73 -4.69
CA GLU A 194 4.70 -20.79 -5.08
C GLU A 194 6.03 -20.67 -4.34
N THR A 195 6.47 -19.45 -4.05
CA THR A 195 7.76 -19.19 -3.39
C THR A 195 7.64 -19.09 -1.87
N GLN A 196 6.43 -18.90 -1.33
CA GLN A 196 6.15 -18.64 0.08
C GLN A 196 6.97 -17.46 0.65
N MET A 197 7.08 -16.38 -0.13
CA MET A 197 7.89 -15.20 0.20
C MET A 197 7.13 -13.90 -0.05
N TRP A 198 7.50 -12.86 0.70
CA TRP A 198 7.08 -11.48 0.47
C TRP A 198 7.97 -10.80 -0.57
N TYR A 199 7.34 -9.93 -1.36
CA TYR A 199 7.98 -9.10 -2.39
C TYR A 199 7.39 -7.68 -2.37
N ASN A 200 8.11 -6.73 -2.96
CA ASN A 200 7.57 -5.39 -3.21
C ASN A 200 7.38 -5.16 -4.71
N TRP A 201 6.21 -4.70 -5.13
CA TRP A 201 5.93 -4.31 -6.50
C TRP A 201 6.31 -2.85 -6.75
N GLU A 202 7.00 -2.57 -7.86
CA GLU A 202 7.29 -1.21 -8.30
C GLU A 202 6.98 -1.03 -9.79
N GLY A 203 6.49 0.17 -10.13
CA GLY A 203 6.13 0.52 -11.50
C GLY A 203 4.79 -0.07 -11.95
N GLY A 204 4.68 -0.41 -13.22
CA GLY A 204 3.45 -0.98 -13.77
C GLY A 204 3.58 -1.34 -15.24
N ILE A 205 2.72 -2.26 -15.71
CA ILE A 205 2.78 -2.83 -17.06
C ILE A 205 2.65 -1.80 -18.20
N TYR A 206 2.10 -0.62 -17.91
CA TYR A 206 1.96 0.49 -18.88
C TYR A 206 2.97 1.62 -18.69
N GLN A 207 3.88 1.51 -17.72
CA GLN A 207 4.89 2.54 -17.45
C GLN A 207 6.16 2.32 -18.28
N ALA A 208 6.87 3.40 -18.60
CA ALA A 208 8.08 3.34 -19.44
C ALA A 208 9.21 2.48 -18.85
N ASN A 209 9.33 2.46 -17.51
CA ASN A 209 10.31 1.64 -16.79
C ASN A 209 9.80 0.21 -16.53
N GLY A 210 8.57 -0.11 -16.92
CA GLY A 210 7.95 -1.42 -16.72
C GLY A 210 7.71 -1.75 -15.25
N VAL A 211 7.80 -3.05 -14.96
CA VAL A 211 7.60 -3.64 -13.64
C VAL A 211 8.95 -4.04 -13.06
N SER A 212 9.17 -3.73 -11.79
CA SER A 212 10.27 -4.25 -10.98
C SER A 212 9.72 -4.86 -9.70
N ILE A 213 10.27 -6.00 -9.29
CA ILE A 213 9.84 -6.73 -8.10
C ILE A 213 11.03 -6.83 -7.15
N PHE A 214 10.96 -6.16 -6.00
CA PHE A 214 12.01 -6.29 -4.98
C PHE A 214 11.86 -7.60 -4.23
N ASP A 215 12.94 -8.39 -4.20
CA ASP A 215 13.06 -9.64 -3.48
C ASP A 215 13.84 -9.42 -2.18
N TYR A 216 13.11 -9.37 -1.05
CA TYR A 216 13.70 -9.19 0.27
C TYR A 216 14.67 -10.31 0.67
N SER A 217 14.51 -11.53 0.12
CA SER A 217 15.38 -12.66 0.46
C SER A 217 16.75 -12.56 -0.19
N GLN A 218 16.84 -11.88 -1.33
CA GLN A 218 18.06 -11.70 -2.12
C GLN A 218 18.61 -10.26 -2.08
N ASP A 219 17.87 -9.33 -1.46
CA ASP A 219 18.19 -7.90 -1.38
C ASP A 219 18.46 -7.30 -2.77
N ARG A 220 17.60 -7.62 -3.74
CA ARG A 220 17.72 -7.13 -5.12
C ARG A 220 16.38 -7.01 -5.82
N TYR A 221 16.36 -6.21 -6.89
CA TYR A 221 15.26 -6.18 -7.83
C TYR A 221 15.32 -7.35 -8.82
N LEU A 222 14.14 -7.87 -9.14
CA LEU A 222 13.85 -8.83 -10.19
C LEU A 222 13.04 -8.11 -11.27
N THR A 223 13.31 -8.44 -12.53
CA THR A 223 12.32 -8.22 -13.59
C THR A 223 11.14 -9.18 -13.42
N LEU A 224 10.03 -8.91 -14.10
CA LEU A 224 8.87 -9.80 -14.10
C LEU A 224 9.21 -11.19 -14.68
N GLU A 225 10.08 -11.24 -15.68
CA GLU A 225 10.59 -12.49 -16.27
C GLU A 225 11.43 -13.30 -15.27
N GLU A 226 12.36 -12.65 -14.55
CA GLU A 226 13.15 -13.30 -13.50
C GLU A 226 12.27 -13.84 -12.36
N PHE A 227 11.21 -13.10 -12.01
CA PHE A 227 10.24 -13.56 -11.01
C PHE A 227 9.45 -14.78 -11.48
N GLN A 228 8.97 -14.79 -12.74
CA GLN A 228 8.31 -15.95 -13.33
C GLN A 228 9.24 -17.17 -13.37
N GLN A 229 10.50 -16.99 -13.79
CA GLN A 229 11.52 -18.04 -13.77
C GLN A 229 11.68 -18.61 -12.36
N LYS A 230 11.85 -17.75 -11.35
CA LYS A 230 11.97 -18.17 -9.95
C LYS A 230 10.76 -18.99 -9.50
N ARG A 231 9.53 -18.55 -9.79
CA ARG A 231 8.30 -19.31 -9.46
C ARG A 231 8.29 -20.69 -10.10
N ILE A 232 8.61 -20.76 -11.40
CA ILE A 232 8.62 -22.00 -12.17
C ILE A 232 9.70 -22.96 -11.67
N GLN A 233 10.90 -22.46 -11.34
CA GLN A 233 11.95 -23.27 -10.71
C GLN A 233 11.44 -23.93 -9.42
N VAL A 234 10.76 -23.18 -8.56
CA VAL A 234 10.24 -23.71 -7.29
C VAL A 234 9.18 -24.79 -7.52
N VAL A 235 8.24 -24.58 -8.46
CA VAL A 235 7.23 -25.59 -8.80
C VAL A 235 7.89 -26.85 -9.36
N LEU A 236 8.86 -26.72 -10.27
CA LEU A 236 9.56 -27.86 -10.84
C LEU A 236 10.35 -28.65 -9.79
N LEU A 237 10.99 -27.97 -8.82
CA LEU A 237 11.67 -28.64 -7.71
C LEU A 237 10.72 -29.49 -6.86
N SER A 238 9.44 -29.09 -6.75
CA SER A 238 8.43 -29.90 -6.05
C SER A 238 8.14 -31.25 -6.74
N PHE A 239 8.44 -31.37 -8.03
CA PHE A 239 8.30 -32.61 -8.81
C PHE A 239 9.58 -33.45 -8.87
N THR A 240 10.61 -33.16 -8.07
CA THR A 240 11.88 -33.90 -8.11
C THR A 240 11.65 -35.43 -8.00
N GLY A 241 12.11 -36.17 -9.01
CA GLY A 241 11.90 -37.63 -9.11
C GLY A 241 10.57 -38.06 -9.74
N ASN A 242 9.70 -37.12 -10.12
CA ASN A 242 8.43 -37.33 -10.80
C ASN A 242 8.41 -36.63 -12.17
N ILE A 243 9.01 -37.28 -13.18
CA ILE A 243 9.08 -36.78 -14.56
C ILE A 243 7.68 -36.57 -15.16
N GLN A 244 6.72 -37.45 -14.86
CA GLN A 244 5.36 -37.33 -15.37
C GLN A 244 4.69 -36.04 -14.87
N GLY A 245 4.86 -35.70 -13.59
CA GLY A 245 4.37 -34.43 -13.03
C GLY A 245 5.04 -33.21 -13.67
N MET A 246 6.34 -33.26 -13.94
CA MET A 246 7.03 -32.18 -14.67
C MET A 246 6.48 -32.01 -16.10
N ILE A 247 6.26 -33.10 -16.82
CA ILE A 247 5.68 -33.07 -18.18
C ILE A 247 4.27 -32.47 -18.15
N GLU A 248 3.44 -32.87 -17.19
CA GLU A 248 2.08 -32.34 -17.03
C GLU A 248 2.09 -30.84 -16.74
N PHE A 249 2.93 -30.38 -15.82
CA PHE A 249 3.09 -28.97 -15.50
C PHE A 249 3.56 -28.16 -16.72
N VAL A 250 4.63 -28.59 -17.39
CA VAL A 250 5.15 -27.89 -18.59
C VAL A 250 4.09 -27.82 -19.68
N SER A 251 3.32 -28.89 -19.88
CA SER A 251 2.29 -28.95 -20.91
C SER A 251 1.14 -27.95 -20.66
N GLN A 252 0.76 -27.77 -19.39
CA GLN A 252 -0.34 -26.90 -18.97
C GLN A 252 0.07 -25.44 -18.74
N SER A 253 1.35 -25.17 -18.50
CA SER A 253 1.85 -23.83 -18.20
C SER A 253 1.82 -22.91 -19.43
N ASP A 254 1.33 -21.68 -19.28
CA ASP A 254 1.34 -20.67 -20.35
C ASP A 254 2.70 -19.98 -20.52
N TYR A 255 3.65 -20.23 -19.61
CA TYR A 255 5.01 -19.68 -19.69
C TYR A 255 5.80 -20.21 -20.89
N PHE A 256 5.61 -21.50 -21.23
CA PHE A 256 6.35 -22.14 -22.30
C PHE A 256 5.62 -22.00 -23.64
N SER A 257 6.36 -21.63 -24.69
CA SER A 257 5.83 -21.67 -26.05
C SER A 257 5.50 -23.11 -26.47
N LEU A 258 4.62 -23.26 -27.47
CA LEU A 258 4.25 -24.59 -27.98
C LEU A 258 5.48 -25.39 -28.44
N GLU A 259 6.47 -24.74 -29.06
CA GLU A 259 7.71 -25.36 -29.50
C GLU A 259 8.58 -25.80 -28.32
N GLN A 260 8.72 -24.93 -27.30
CA GLN A 260 9.44 -25.27 -26.06
C GLN A 260 8.80 -26.46 -25.35
N LYS A 261 7.46 -26.48 -25.22
CA LYS A 261 6.72 -27.61 -24.64
C LYS A 261 7.06 -28.92 -25.37
N GLN A 262 6.96 -28.93 -26.70
CA GLN A 262 7.25 -30.12 -27.50
C GLN A 262 8.69 -30.61 -27.33
N GLN A 263 9.65 -29.68 -27.32
CA GLN A 263 11.07 -30.01 -27.15
C GLN A 263 11.36 -30.57 -25.76
N ILE A 264 10.88 -29.91 -24.69
CA ILE A 264 11.07 -30.35 -23.30
C ILE A 264 10.50 -31.75 -23.09
N VAL A 265 9.27 -31.99 -23.56
CA VAL A 265 8.60 -33.30 -23.43
C VAL A 265 9.37 -34.39 -24.18
N SER A 266 9.87 -34.10 -25.39
CA SER A 266 10.70 -35.03 -26.17
C SER A 266 12.00 -35.39 -25.45
N GLU A 267 12.68 -34.41 -24.86
CA GLU A 267 13.92 -34.62 -24.09
C GLU A 267 13.69 -35.51 -22.86
N PHE A 268 12.60 -35.29 -22.12
CA PHE A 268 12.23 -36.14 -20.99
C PHE A 268 11.94 -37.59 -21.41
N PHE A 269 11.24 -37.81 -22.52
CA PHE A 269 10.99 -39.18 -23.02
C PHE A 269 12.26 -39.90 -23.48
N THR A 270 13.22 -39.16 -24.03
CA THR A 270 14.43 -39.75 -24.63
C THR A 270 15.56 -39.95 -23.63
N SER A 271 15.74 -39.02 -22.69
CA SER A 271 16.90 -38.99 -21.78
C SER A 271 16.54 -38.99 -20.30
N GLY A 272 15.26 -38.77 -19.95
CA GLY A 272 14.82 -38.58 -18.56
C GLY A 272 15.19 -37.21 -17.97
N GLN A 273 15.82 -36.33 -18.75
CA GLN A 273 16.21 -34.97 -18.39
C GLN A 273 15.88 -34.00 -19.53
N SER A 274 15.89 -32.69 -19.28
CA SER A 274 15.67 -31.68 -20.33
C SER A 274 16.62 -30.50 -20.18
N SER A 275 17.62 -30.42 -21.05
CA SER A 275 18.52 -29.26 -21.13
C SER A 275 17.79 -28.00 -21.58
N THR A 276 16.74 -28.14 -22.39
CA THR A 276 15.92 -27.00 -22.80
C THR A 276 15.22 -26.39 -21.59
N LEU A 277 14.60 -27.22 -20.75
CA LEU A 277 13.97 -26.76 -19.52
C LEU A 277 15.01 -26.11 -18.60
N GLU A 278 16.13 -26.79 -18.34
CA GLU A 278 17.21 -26.29 -17.48
C GLU A 278 17.75 -24.92 -17.93
N ASN A 279 17.87 -24.68 -19.23
CA ASN A 279 18.34 -23.40 -19.76
C ASN A 279 17.30 -22.28 -19.68
N LEU A 280 16.01 -22.59 -19.85
CA LEU A 280 14.94 -21.59 -19.79
C LEU A 280 14.69 -21.06 -18.39
N ILE A 281 14.96 -21.90 -17.39
CA ILE A 281 14.75 -21.58 -15.98
C ILE A 281 16.05 -21.21 -15.27
N ARG A 282 17.14 -20.86 -15.97
CA ARG A 282 18.43 -20.55 -15.34
C ARG A 282 18.64 -19.05 -15.13
#